data_AF-A0A124SM05-F1
#
_entry.id   AF-A0A124SM05-F1
#
_cell.length_a   1.000
_cell.length_b   1.000
_cell.length_c   1.000
_cell.angle_alpha   90.00
_cell.angle_beta   90.00
_cell.angle_gamma   90.00
#
_symmetry.space_group_name_H-M   'P 1'
#
loop_
_entity.id
_entity.type
_entity.pdbx_description
1 polymer ?
#
loop_
_entity_poly.entity_id
_entity_poly.type
_entity_poly.pdbx_seq_one_letter_code
_entity_poly.pdbx_strand_id
1 'polypeptide(L)'
;MAADSPLQALLGVFGGVKPAAWPAFDSVTGVHWDDATPLVNSDAKSREATRYRGGSLLLAGFGEVDVPDGKVGEDAGVKKDNEGHVGVVLNGNATSVLSIVLRKFYPNDDTQDILLRQFGRGAAVKRIAGSCARDSGTTAPNTHKNAFFRVSVANAAVPAFAETYVDEDGGNHGPGATTFVFYRNRPDQRIASMQCKRADA
;
A
#
# COMPACT_ATOMS: atom_id res chain seq x y z
N MET A 1 -2.14 -20.80 -17.34
CA MET A 1 -2.01 -20.30 -15.95
C MET A 1 -2.46 -18.86 -15.97
N ALA A 2 -3.37 -18.44 -15.09
CA ALA A 2 -3.68 -17.02 -14.97
C ALA A 2 -2.41 -16.29 -14.53
N ALA A 3 -2.06 -15.19 -15.20
CA ALA A 3 -0.93 -14.38 -14.79
C ALA A 3 -1.20 -13.83 -13.37
N ASP A 4 -0.17 -13.83 -12.53
CA ASP A 4 -0.24 -13.18 -11.23
C ASP A 4 -0.61 -11.70 -11.40
N SER A 5 -1.46 -11.17 -10.51
CA SER A 5 -1.72 -9.73 -10.52
C SER A 5 -0.43 -8.95 -10.26
N PRO A 6 -0.35 -7.67 -10.69
CA PRO A 6 0.82 -6.84 -10.41
C PRO A 6 1.15 -6.76 -8.91
N LEU A 7 0.13 -6.68 -8.04
CA LEU A 7 0.35 -6.67 -6.60
C LEU A 7 0.89 -8.01 -6.09
N GLN A 8 0.38 -9.14 -6.59
CA GLN A 8 0.91 -10.45 -6.21
C GLN A 8 2.39 -10.60 -6.61
N ALA A 9 2.74 -10.21 -7.83
CA ALA A 9 4.12 -10.25 -8.31
C ALA A 9 5.04 -9.37 -7.44
N LEU A 10 4.58 -8.17 -7.10
CA LEU A 10 5.32 -7.24 -6.24
C LEU A 10 5.54 -7.80 -4.82
N LEU A 11 4.50 -8.38 -4.22
CA LEU A 11 4.61 -9.01 -2.90
C LEU A 11 5.43 -10.30 -2.92
N GLY A 12 5.50 -11.01 -4.06
CA GLY A 12 6.37 -12.16 -4.25
C GLY A 12 7.85 -11.80 -4.07
N VAL A 13 8.30 -10.70 -4.69
CA VAL A 13 9.67 -10.18 -4.51
C VAL A 13 9.89 -9.69 -3.08
N PHE A 14 8.94 -8.94 -2.53
CA PHE A 14 9.05 -8.34 -1.20
C PHE A 14 9.08 -9.38 -0.07
N GLY A 15 8.35 -10.48 -0.26
CA GLY A 15 8.19 -11.60 0.68
C GLY A 15 9.33 -12.62 0.64
N GLY A 16 10.53 -12.25 0.20
CA GLY A 16 11.73 -13.08 0.35
C GLY A 16 12.15 -13.23 1.83
N VAL A 17 12.92 -14.28 2.15
CA VAL A 17 13.44 -14.53 3.52
C VAL A 17 14.25 -13.34 4.03
N LYS A 18 15.06 -12.72 3.15
CA LYS A 18 15.82 -11.50 3.42
C LYS A 18 15.17 -10.30 2.70
N PRO A 19 15.37 -9.06 3.18
CA PRO A 19 14.94 -7.88 2.45
C PRO A 19 15.48 -7.89 1.02
N ALA A 20 14.60 -7.67 0.04
CA ALA A 20 15.00 -7.58 -1.35
C ALA A 20 15.78 -6.29 -1.62
N ALA A 21 16.84 -6.41 -2.42
CA ALA A 21 17.56 -5.25 -2.92
C ALA A 21 16.73 -4.52 -3.99
N TRP A 22 16.97 -3.23 -4.17
CA TRP A 22 16.23 -2.39 -5.13
C TRP A 22 16.15 -2.97 -6.56
N PRO A 23 17.22 -3.53 -7.16
CA PRO A 23 17.15 -4.07 -8.52
C PRO A 23 16.22 -5.27 -8.67
N ALA A 24 15.88 -5.96 -7.58
CA ALA A 24 14.92 -7.08 -7.63
C ALA A 24 13.51 -6.62 -8.04
N PHE A 25 13.22 -5.32 -7.94
CA PHE A 25 11.93 -4.74 -8.29
C PHE A 25 11.85 -4.21 -9.74
N ASP A 26 12.98 -4.15 -10.45
CA ASP A 26 13.05 -3.50 -11.78
C ASP A 26 12.15 -4.16 -12.83
N SER A 27 11.94 -5.47 -12.73
CA SER A 27 11.22 -6.28 -13.70
C SER A 27 9.92 -6.89 -13.17
N VAL A 28 9.38 -6.35 -12.07
CA VAL A 28 8.10 -6.81 -11.54
C VAL A 28 7.00 -6.58 -12.57
N THR A 29 6.33 -7.65 -12.98
CA THR A 29 5.34 -7.61 -14.05
C THR A 29 4.15 -6.72 -13.67
N GLY A 30 3.78 -5.80 -14.56
CA GLY A 30 2.62 -4.91 -14.39
C GLY A 30 2.84 -3.73 -13.45
N VAL A 31 4.09 -3.48 -13.01
CA VAL A 31 4.47 -2.27 -12.30
C VAL A 31 5.26 -1.37 -13.24
N HIS A 32 4.87 -0.10 -13.30
CA HIS A 32 5.55 0.94 -14.09
C HIS A 32 6.30 1.86 -13.13
N TRP A 33 7.61 1.98 -13.28
CA TRP A 33 8.42 2.85 -12.43
C TRP A 33 8.57 4.22 -13.08
N ASP A 34 8.21 5.28 -12.34
CA ASP A 34 8.44 6.67 -12.75
C ASP A 34 9.91 7.04 -12.53
N ASP A 35 10.49 6.55 -11.44
CA ASP A 35 11.89 6.74 -11.10
C ASP A 35 12.74 5.56 -11.60
N ALA A 36 13.83 5.86 -12.30
CA ALA A 36 14.77 4.83 -12.78
C ALA A 36 15.54 4.14 -11.64
N THR A 37 15.84 4.88 -10.56
CA THR A 37 16.61 4.39 -9.40
C THR A 37 16.08 5.00 -8.10
N PRO A 38 16.42 4.45 -6.92
CA PRO A 38 15.93 4.95 -5.64
C PRO A 38 16.48 6.35 -5.32
N LEU A 39 15.58 7.28 -5.06
CA LEU A 39 15.87 8.66 -4.69
C LEU A 39 16.15 8.80 -3.19
N VAL A 40 16.87 9.85 -2.79
CA VAL A 40 17.08 10.20 -1.38
C VAL A 40 15.78 10.76 -0.80
N ASN A 41 15.35 10.23 0.35
CA ASN A 41 14.29 10.86 1.15
C ASN A 41 14.93 11.84 2.15
N SER A 42 14.92 13.13 1.84
CA SER A 42 15.46 14.18 2.71
C SER A 42 14.66 14.36 4.00
N ASP A 43 13.38 13.99 3.99
CA ASP A 43 12.47 14.17 5.12
C ASP A 43 12.46 12.94 6.05
N ALA A 44 13.22 11.90 5.70
CA ALA A 44 13.31 10.67 6.47
C ALA A 44 13.75 10.94 7.91
N LYS A 45 12.83 10.74 8.85
CA LYS A 45 13.14 10.72 10.29
C LYS A 45 13.61 9.36 10.79
N SER A 46 13.43 8.32 9.98
CA SER A 46 13.83 6.94 10.27
C SER A 46 14.94 6.46 9.35
N ARG A 47 15.86 5.67 9.89
CA ARG A 47 16.94 5.00 9.11
C ARG A 47 16.39 3.98 8.11
N GLU A 48 15.14 3.56 8.26
CA GLU A 48 14.48 2.54 7.44
C GLU A 48 13.76 3.09 6.20
N ALA A 49 13.68 4.42 6.05
CA ALA A 49 12.98 5.09 4.96
C ALA A 49 13.83 6.21 4.31
N THR A 50 15.16 6.05 4.31
CA THR A 50 16.11 7.04 3.76
C THR A 50 16.12 7.07 2.23
N ARG A 51 15.50 6.09 1.57
CA ARG A 51 15.36 5.98 0.13
C ARG A 51 13.93 5.64 -0.26
N TYR A 52 13.49 6.15 -1.40
CA TYR A 52 12.20 5.81 -1.99
C TYR A 52 12.29 5.66 -3.51
N ARG A 53 11.30 5.00 -4.11
CA ARG A 53 11.12 4.92 -5.56
C ARG A 53 9.63 4.93 -5.90
N GLY A 54 9.20 5.85 -6.74
CA GLY A 54 7.84 6.00 -7.21
C GLY A 54 7.54 5.18 -8.47
N GLY A 55 6.29 4.76 -8.59
CA GLY A 55 5.73 4.10 -9.75
C GLY A 55 4.21 3.96 -9.67
N SER A 56 3.65 3.10 -10.50
CA SER A 56 2.23 2.81 -10.57
C SER A 56 1.96 1.35 -10.92
N LEU A 57 0.77 0.86 -10.56
CA LEU A 57 0.26 -0.44 -11.02
C LEU A 57 -1.26 -0.40 -11.13
N LEU A 58 -1.83 -1.40 -11.82
CA LEU A 58 -3.28 -1.57 -11.93
C LEU A 58 -3.77 -2.71 -11.04
N LEU A 59 -4.64 -2.39 -10.09
CA LEU A 59 -5.38 -3.38 -9.30
C LEU A 59 -6.54 -3.96 -10.12
N ALA A 60 -6.80 -5.25 -9.94
CA ALA A 60 -7.89 -5.95 -10.58
C ALA A 60 -9.24 -5.68 -9.89
N GLY A 61 -10.32 -5.74 -10.68
CA GLY A 61 -11.70 -5.65 -10.18
C GLY A 61 -12.27 -4.24 -10.12
N PHE A 62 -11.66 -3.30 -10.83
CA PHE A 62 -12.05 -1.89 -10.88
C PHE A 62 -12.35 -1.42 -12.31
N GLY A 63 -13.19 -0.39 -12.43
CA GLY A 63 -13.65 0.19 -13.68
C GLY A 63 -13.19 1.64 -13.88
N GLU A 64 -13.66 2.24 -14.97
CA GLU A 64 -13.41 3.64 -15.28
C GLU A 64 -14.18 4.58 -14.35
N VAL A 65 -13.50 5.58 -13.83
CA VAL A 65 -14.04 6.65 -12.98
C VAL A 65 -13.44 8.00 -13.40
N ASP A 66 -14.05 9.09 -12.95
CA ASP A 66 -13.40 10.39 -13.02
C ASP A 66 -12.28 10.45 -11.98
N VAL A 67 -11.12 11.00 -12.29
CA VAL A 67 -10.04 11.25 -11.32
C VAL A 67 -9.49 12.65 -11.55
N PRO A 68 -8.89 13.30 -10.52
CA PRO A 68 -8.21 14.58 -10.73
C PRO A 68 -7.18 14.48 -11.86
N ASP A 69 -7.16 15.48 -12.75
CA ASP A 69 -6.25 15.50 -13.91
C ASP A 69 -4.82 15.94 -13.55
N GLY A 70 -4.58 16.28 -12.28
CA GLY A 70 -3.29 16.70 -11.74
C GLY A 70 -3.04 18.21 -11.82
N LYS A 71 -3.96 18.98 -12.43
CA LYS A 71 -3.89 20.45 -12.42
C LYS A 71 -4.43 21.00 -11.11
N VAL A 72 -4.04 22.24 -10.82
CA VAL A 72 -4.38 22.95 -9.57
C VAL A 72 -4.97 24.32 -9.88
N GLY A 73 -5.76 24.86 -8.95
CA GLY A 73 -6.36 26.19 -9.10
C GLY A 73 -7.53 26.19 -10.09
N GLU A 74 -7.70 27.28 -10.84
CA GLU A 74 -8.80 27.45 -11.80
C GLU A 74 -8.77 26.44 -12.97
N ASP A 75 -7.60 25.86 -13.24
CA ASP A 75 -7.41 24.83 -14.25
C ASP A 75 -7.67 23.41 -13.74
N ALA A 76 -8.04 23.25 -12.45
CA ALA A 76 -8.32 21.94 -11.87
C ALA A 76 -9.51 21.29 -12.58
N GLY A 77 -9.28 20.07 -13.09
CA GLY A 77 -10.30 19.31 -13.79
C GLY A 77 -10.28 17.83 -13.42
N VAL A 78 -11.09 17.07 -14.14
CA VAL A 78 -11.12 15.61 -14.06
C VAL A 78 -10.79 14.99 -15.41
N LYS A 79 -10.21 13.80 -15.38
CA LYS A 79 -10.02 12.91 -16.53
C LYS A 79 -10.62 11.55 -16.24
N LYS A 80 -10.90 10.76 -17.27
CA LYS A 80 -11.24 9.33 -17.09
C LYS A 80 -9.97 8.51 -16.84
N ASP A 81 -10.02 7.64 -15.84
CA ASP A 81 -8.96 6.67 -15.51
C ASP A 81 -9.57 5.45 -14.82
N ASN A 82 -8.82 4.37 -14.64
CA ASN A 82 -9.30 3.21 -13.89
C ASN A 82 -9.14 3.44 -12.38
N GLU A 83 -10.19 3.20 -11.59
CA GLU A 83 -10.16 3.37 -10.12
C GLU A 83 -9.09 2.50 -9.42
N GLY A 84 -8.74 1.36 -10.03
CA GLY A 84 -7.68 0.47 -9.59
C GLY A 84 -6.28 0.93 -9.94
N HIS A 85 -6.13 2.03 -10.68
CA HIS A 85 -4.83 2.62 -10.97
C HIS A 85 -4.30 3.27 -9.68
N VAL A 86 -3.23 2.70 -9.13
CA VAL A 86 -2.65 3.16 -7.86
C VAL A 86 -1.24 3.69 -8.06
N GLY A 87 -0.91 4.73 -7.31
CA GLY A 87 0.48 5.11 -7.10
C GLY A 87 1.15 4.09 -6.17
N VAL A 88 2.38 3.71 -6.49
CA VAL A 88 3.24 2.78 -5.75
C VAL A 88 4.45 3.54 -5.25
N VAL A 89 4.79 3.40 -3.97
CA VAL A 89 6.04 3.89 -3.42
C VAL A 89 6.75 2.75 -2.69
N LEU A 90 7.92 2.37 -3.19
CA LEU A 90 8.85 1.54 -2.44
C LEU A 90 9.62 2.41 -1.47
N ASN A 91 9.69 2.01 -0.20
CA ASN A 91 10.47 2.70 0.83
C ASN A 91 11.50 1.75 1.43
N GLY A 92 12.70 2.27 1.67
CA GLY A 92 13.78 1.47 2.20
C GLY A 92 14.99 2.29 2.61
N ASN A 93 16.12 1.59 2.71
CA ASN A 93 17.41 2.17 3.02
C ASN A 93 18.35 2.08 1.79
N ALA A 94 19.64 2.33 2.00
CA ALA A 94 20.64 2.32 0.92
C ALA A 94 20.74 0.98 0.17
N THR A 95 20.35 -0.15 0.79
CA THR A 95 20.57 -1.48 0.21
C THR A 95 19.28 -2.23 -0.10
N SER A 96 18.19 -1.94 0.61
CA SER A 96 17.01 -2.81 0.59
C SER A 96 15.69 -2.07 0.76
N VAL A 97 14.64 -2.64 0.16
CA VAL A 97 13.25 -2.22 0.34
C VAL A 97 12.68 -2.84 1.62
N LEU A 98 12.01 -2.02 2.42
CA LEU A 98 11.51 -2.38 3.75
C LEU A 98 9.99 -2.20 3.89
N SER A 99 9.39 -1.34 3.08
CA SER A 99 7.92 -1.23 2.97
C SER A 99 7.48 -0.80 1.58
N ILE A 100 6.20 -1.05 1.28
CA ILE A 100 5.54 -0.67 0.03
C ILE A 100 4.28 0.10 0.40
N VAL A 101 4.05 1.24 -0.23
CA VAL A 101 2.81 2.02 -0.08
C VAL A 101 2.08 2.00 -1.41
N LEU A 102 0.79 1.68 -1.39
CA LEU A 102 -0.12 1.88 -2.51
C LEU A 102 -1.14 2.94 -2.13
N ARG A 103 -1.34 3.91 -3.00
CA ARG A 103 -2.40 4.92 -2.84
C ARG A 103 -3.36 4.83 -4.01
N LYS A 104 -4.58 4.43 -3.70
CA LYS A 104 -5.71 4.34 -4.62
C LYS A 104 -6.61 5.57 -4.45
N PHE A 105 -7.04 6.17 -5.54
CA PHE A 105 -8.08 7.20 -5.48
C PHE A 105 -9.41 6.61 -5.02
N TYR A 106 -10.23 7.46 -4.40
CA TYR A 106 -11.51 7.12 -3.79
C TYR A 106 -11.42 6.29 -2.50
N PRO A 107 -12.13 6.70 -1.45
CA PRO A 107 -12.38 5.93 -0.25
C PRO A 107 -13.06 4.60 -0.56
N ASN A 108 -12.62 3.53 0.10
CA ASN A 108 -13.26 2.23 0.03
C ASN A 108 -13.00 1.47 1.34
N ASP A 109 -14.07 1.19 2.08
CA ASP A 109 -14.02 0.52 3.37
C ASP A 109 -13.78 -1.01 3.26
N ASP A 110 -14.04 -1.61 2.09
CA ASP A 110 -13.90 -3.04 1.83
C ASP A 110 -12.45 -3.44 1.50
N THR A 111 -11.48 -2.88 2.22
CA THR A 111 -10.04 -3.02 1.95
C THR A 111 -9.56 -4.47 1.93
N GLN A 112 -10.18 -5.34 2.74
CA GLN A 112 -9.86 -6.77 2.77
C GLN A 112 -10.28 -7.46 1.46
N ASP A 113 -11.44 -7.12 0.91
CA ASP A 113 -11.93 -7.70 -0.34
C ASP A 113 -11.10 -7.21 -1.53
N ILE A 114 -10.70 -5.93 -1.52
CA ILE A 114 -9.74 -5.39 -2.49
C ILE A 114 -8.48 -6.24 -2.51
N LEU A 115 -7.86 -6.47 -1.34
CA LEU A 115 -6.66 -7.30 -1.22
C LEU A 115 -6.90 -8.72 -1.75
N LEU A 116 -8.00 -9.38 -1.34
CA LEU A 116 -8.31 -10.74 -1.77
C LEU A 116 -8.44 -10.87 -3.29
N ARG A 117 -9.08 -9.90 -3.96
CA ARG A 117 -9.22 -9.88 -5.43
C ARG A 117 -7.88 -9.77 -6.15
N GLN A 118 -6.83 -9.29 -5.48
CA GLN A 118 -5.51 -9.17 -6.09
C GLN A 118 -4.74 -10.49 -6.09
N PHE A 119 -5.19 -11.52 -5.38
CA PHE A 119 -4.38 -12.71 -5.21
C PHE A 119 -5.03 -13.95 -5.82
N GLY A 120 -4.20 -14.79 -6.43
CA GLY A 120 -4.59 -16.05 -7.02
C GLY A 120 -4.91 -17.13 -5.99
N ARG A 121 -5.21 -18.33 -6.48
CA ARG A 121 -5.50 -19.50 -5.65
C ARG A 121 -4.36 -19.77 -4.66
N GLY A 122 -4.72 -20.03 -3.40
CA GLY A 122 -3.77 -20.35 -2.32
C GLY A 122 -3.27 -19.15 -1.54
N ALA A 123 -3.63 -17.92 -1.93
CA ALA A 123 -3.39 -16.75 -1.11
C ALA A 123 -4.37 -16.64 0.07
N ALA A 124 -3.94 -15.96 1.13
CA ALA A 124 -4.75 -15.72 2.31
C ALA A 124 -4.54 -14.29 2.84
N VAL A 125 -5.65 -13.62 3.13
CA VAL A 125 -5.66 -12.31 3.80
C VAL A 125 -6.42 -12.48 5.11
N LYS A 126 -5.70 -12.44 6.24
CA LYS A 126 -6.27 -12.61 7.57
C LYS A 126 -6.11 -11.33 8.37
N ARG A 127 -7.22 -10.76 8.86
CA ARG A 127 -7.18 -9.61 9.77
C ARG A 127 -6.44 -10.00 11.06
N ILE A 128 -5.53 -9.14 11.51
CA ILE A 128 -4.77 -9.31 12.76
C ILE A 128 -5.06 -8.21 13.78
N ALA A 129 -5.53 -7.04 13.33
CA ALA A 129 -6.03 -5.97 14.18
C ALA A 129 -6.95 -5.02 13.39
N GLY A 130 -7.73 -4.21 14.10
CA GLY A 130 -8.55 -3.14 13.53
C GLY A 130 -9.27 -2.37 14.62
N SER A 131 -10.25 -1.54 14.24
CA SER A 131 -11.02 -0.70 15.19
C SER A 131 -10.10 0.08 16.14
N CYS A 132 -9.12 0.76 15.54
CA CYS A 132 -8.13 1.54 16.26
C CYS A 132 -8.80 2.77 16.90
N ALA A 133 -8.43 3.06 18.15
CA ALA A 133 -9.00 4.21 18.86
C ALA A 133 -8.27 5.52 18.54
N ARG A 134 -6.99 5.44 18.14
CA ARG A 134 -6.13 6.61 17.95
C ARG A 134 -5.36 6.59 16.66
N ASP A 135 -5.04 7.78 16.16
CA ASP A 135 -4.06 7.93 15.08
C ASP A 135 -2.65 7.55 15.55
N SER A 136 -1.83 7.09 14.60
CA SER A 136 -0.49 6.63 14.90
C SER A 136 0.36 7.74 15.51
N GLY A 137 0.82 7.51 16.75
CA GLY A 137 1.75 8.41 17.44
C GLY A 137 1.11 9.68 17.99
N THR A 138 -0.24 9.76 18.02
CA THR A 138 -0.95 10.91 18.57
C THR A 138 -1.98 10.48 19.63
N THR A 139 -2.64 11.45 20.25
CA THR A 139 -3.79 11.23 21.14
C THR A 139 -5.13 11.50 20.45
N ALA A 140 -5.12 11.87 19.16
CA ALA A 140 -6.33 12.16 18.40
C ALA A 140 -7.12 10.87 18.11
N PRO A 141 -8.46 10.92 18.07
CA PRO A 141 -9.28 9.80 17.65
C PRO A 141 -8.94 9.35 16.22
N ASN A 142 -8.92 8.04 15.98
CA ASN A 142 -8.71 7.53 14.62
C ASN A 142 -9.97 7.71 13.76
N THR A 143 -9.88 8.52 12.72
CA THR A 143 -10.94 8.69 11.72
C THR A 143 -10.73 7.83 10.49
N HIS A 144 -9.49 7.39 10.22
CA HIS A 144 -9.14 6.69 8.97
C HIS A 144 -9.43 5.18 8.94
N LYS A 145 -10.21 4.67 9.90
CA LYS A 145 -10.67 3.27 9.96
C LYS A 145 -9.53 2.23 9.78
N ASN A 146 -8.39 2.45 10.43
CA ASN A 146 -7.21 1.60 10.21
C ASN A 146 -7.48 0.12 10.51
N ALA A 147 -7.02 -0.75 9.61
CA ALA A 147 -7.08 -2.20 9.74
C ALA A 147 -5.75 -2.84 9.35
N PHE A 148 -5.42 -3.96 9.99
CA PHE A 148 -4.17 -4.67 9.79
C PHE A 148 -4.42 -6.11 9.40
N PHE A 149 -3.67 -6.61 8.42
CA PHE A 149 -3.81 -7.95 7.86
C PHE A 149 -2.46 -8.64 7.76
N ARG A 150 -2.47 -9.96 7.90
CA ARG A 150 -1.41 -10.85 7.42
C ARG A 150 -1.79 -11.30 6.01
N VAL A 151 -0.87 -11.13 5.07
CA VAL A 151 -1.03 -11.46 3.66
C VAL A 151 -0.03 -12.54 3.28
N SER A 152 -0.52 -13.72 2.92
CA SER A 152 0.26 -14.83 2.39
C SER A 152 -0.07 -15.00 0.91
N VAL A 153 0.94 -15.02 0.05
CA VAL A 153 0.78 -15.25 -1.40
C VAL A 153 1.66 -16.41 -1.83
N ALA A 154 1.25 -17.14 -2.88
CA ALA A 154 1.88 -18.41 -3.28
C ALA A 154 3.37 -18.29 -3.62
N ASN A 155 3.80 -17.14 -4.15
CA ASN A 155 5.17 -16.89 -4.62
C ASN A 155 6.05 -16.13 -3.61
N ALA A 156 5.61 -15.99 -2.35
CA ALA A 156 6.38 -15.37 -1.28
C ALA A 156 6.87 -16.42 -0.27
N ALA A 157 8.13 -16.32 0.14
CA ALA A 157 8.71 -17.21 1.14
C ALA A 157 8.22 -16.90 2.57
N VAL A 158 7.91 -15.64 2.85
CA VAL A 158 7.35 -15.17 4.13
C VAL A 158 6.12 -14.29 3.87
N PRO A 159 5.14 -14.25 4.80
CA PRO A 159 4.00 -13.37 4.67
C PRO A 159 4.41 -11.89 4.75
N ALA A 160 3.68 -11.04 4.03
CA ALA A 160 3.69 -9.59 4.27
C ALA A 160 2.60 -9.23 5.30
N PHE A 161 2.71 -8.04 5.86
CA PHE A 161 1.70 -7.48 6.77
C PHE A 161 1.19 -6.18 6.17
N ALA A 162 -0.11 -6.08 5.93
CA ALA A 162 -0.73 -4.88 5.38
C ALA A 162 -1.36 -4.05 6.50
N GLU A 163 -1.14 -2.75 6.50
CA GLU A 163 -2.01 -1.75 7.10
C GLU A 163 -2.86 -1.14 6.00
N THR A 164 -4.14 -0.94 6.25
CA THR A 164 -5.04 -0.21 5.35
C THR A 164 -5.70 0.91 6.09
N TYR A 165 -5.89 2.05 5.44
CA TYR A 165 -6.66 3.15 6.00
C TYR A 165 -7.31 3.97 4.89
N VAL A 166 -8.43 4.59 5.26
CA VAL A 166 -9.33 5.30 4.36
C VAL A 166 -9.33 6.76 4.76
N ASP A 167 -8.96 7.62 3.83
CA ASP A 167 -9.04 9.06 3.96
C ASP A 167 -10.29 9.52 3.21
N GLU A 168 -11.40 9.72 3.95
CA GLU A 168 -12.69 10.16 3.40
C GLU A 168 -12.65 11.64 2.98
N ASP A 169 -11.93 12.45 3.74
CA ASP A 169 -11.78 13.86 3.51
C ASP A 169 -10.55 14.08 2.62
N GLY A 170 -10.68 13.83 1.31
CA GLY A 170 -9.69 14.27 0.32
C GLY A 170 -9.44 15.79 0.30
N GLY A 171 -10.13 16.53 1.17
CA GLY A 171 -10.06 17.96 1.36
C GLY A 171 -10.42 18.71 0.08
N ASN A 172 -9.81 19.87 -0.12
CA ASN A 172 -9.90 20.62 -1.37
C ASN A 172 -9.09 19.99 -2.52
N HIS A 173 -8.54 18.78 -2.33
CA HIS A 173 -7.52 18.18 -3.20
C HIS A 173 -7.97 16.88 -3.87
N GLY A 174 -9.20 16.41 -3.66
CA GLY A 174 -9.74 15.29 -4.41
C GLY A 174 -10.79 14.47 -3.67
N PRO A 175 -11.18 13.31 -4.21
CA PRO A 175 -12.31 12.54 -3.72
C PRO A 175 -12.01 11.72 -2.44
N GLY A 176 -10.84 11.88 -1.84
CA GLY A 176 -10.31 10.98 -0.80
C GLY A 176 -9.49 9.84 -1.39
N ALA A 177 -9.00 8.95 -0.53
CA ALA A 177 -8.10 7.88 -0.91
C ALA A 177 -8.23 6.63 -0.03
N THR A 178 -7.87 5.49 -0.61
CA THR A 178 -7.62 4.25 0.13
C THR A 178 -6.13 3.94 0.06
N THR A 179 -5.49 3.77 1.22
CA THR A 179 -4.05 3.49 1.29
C THR A 179 -3.79 2.09 1.81
N PHE A 180 -2.81 1.41 1.22
CA PHE A 180 -2.29 0.12 1.67
C PHE A 180 -0.80 0.27 1.95
N VAL A 181 -0.34 -0.13 3.13
CA VAL A 181 1.08 -0.14 3.49
C VAL A 181 1.48 -1.57 3.83
N PHE A 182 2.44 -2.12 3.09
CA PHE A 182 2.97 -3.46 3.32
C PHE A 182 4.29 -3.40 4.06
N TYR A 183 4.39 -4.19 5.13
CA TYR A 183 5.56 -4.38 5.97
C TYR A 183 6.07 -5.81 5.86
N ARG A 184 7.38 -6.00 6.00
CA ARG A 184 7.97 -7.34 6.09
C ARG A 184 7.73 -7.98 7.46
N ASN A 185 7.65 -7.17 8.51
CA ASN A 185 7.45 -7.61 9.88
C ASN A 185 6.07 -7.17 10.38
N ARG A 186 5.53 -7.92 11.34
CA ARG A 186 4.27 -7.56 11.98
C ARG A 186 4.43 -6.19 12.68
N PRO A 187 3.60 -5.18 12.36
CA PRO A 187 3.78 -3.82 12.87
C PRO A 187 3.21 -3.68 14.30
N ASP A 188 3.66 -4.50 15.25
CA ASP A 188 3.07 -4.60 16.59
C ASP A 188 3.14 -3.29 17.39
N GLN A 189 4.25 -2.56 17.27
CA GLN A 189 4.39 -1.24 17.92
C GLN A 189 3.34 -0.24 17.40
N ARG A 190 3.03 -0.28 16.11
CA ARG A 190 2.04 0.61 15.49
C ARG A 190 0.61 0.21 15.86
N ILE A 191 0.31 -1.08 15.84
CA ILE A 191 -0.97 -1.63 16.33
C ILE A 191 -1.21 -1.21 17.79
N ALA A 192 -0.18 -1.30 18.62
CA ALA A 192 -0.25 -0.92 20.03
C ALA A 192 -0.40 0.59 20.24
N SER A 193 0.37 1.42 19.52
CA SER A 193 0.32 2.88 19.68
C SER A 193 -1.04 3.46 19.27
N MET A 194 -1.69 2.85 18.27
CA MET A 194 -3.03 3.19 17.79
C MET A 194 -4.17 2.59 18.65
N GLN A 195 -3.84 1.79 19.66
CA GLN A 195 -4.80 1.09 20.52
C GLN A 195 -5.81 0.24 19.74
N CYS A 196 -5.34 -0.48 18.73
CA CYS A 196 -6.21 -1.32 17.91
C CYS A 196 -6.66 -2.57 18.66
N LYS A 197 -7.91 -2.99 18.43
CA LYS A 197 -8.40 -4.29 18.87
C LYS A 197 -7.72 -5.37 18.04
N ARG A 198 -7.09 -6.35 18.71
CA ARG A 198 -6.53 -7.52 18.04
C ARG A 198 -7.67 -8.39 17.53
N ALA A 199 -7.51 -8.95 16.34
CA ALA A 199 -8.37 -10.04 15.90
C ALA A 199 -7.93 -11.31 16.61
N ASP A 200 -8.90 -12.10 17.10
CA ASP A 200 -8.62 -13.38 17.72
C ASP A 200 -7.87 -14.28 16.71
N ALA A 201 -6.79 -14.90 17.21
CA ALA A 201 -5.80 -15.62 16.41
C ALA A 201 -6.35 -16.94 15.85
#